data_AF-A0A3B7LVM3-F1
#
_entry.id   AF-A0A3B7LVM3-F1
#
_cell.length_a   1.000
_cell.length_b   1.000
_cell.length_c   1.000
_cell.angle_alpha   90.00
_cell.angle_beta   90.00
_cell.angle_gamma   90.00
#
_symmetry.space_group_name_H-M   'P 1'
#
loop_
_entity.id
_entity.type
_entity.pdbx_description
1 polymer ?
#
loop_
_entity_poly.entity_id
_entity_poly.type
_entity_poly.pdbx_seq_one_letter_code
_entity_poly.pdbx_strand_id
1 'polypeptide(L)'
;MKSFELEFEGTPEQVAEQIFRKIIAPVHGELSKNHSIIAEQFALCICGNAIGCFLSSCKLPPKATADLLIRMINEMANGIESTAAFQTATEVIS
;
A
#
# COMPACT_ATOMS: atom_id res chain seq x y z
N MET A 1 -13.11 16.85 18.06
CA MET A 1 -12.00 16.02 17.54
C MET A 1 -10.78 16.91 17.46
N LYS A 2 -9.69 16.64 18.20
CA LYS A 2 -8.42 17.31 17.93
C LYS A 2 -7.99 16.90 16.53
N SER A 3 -7.80 17.86 15.63
CA SER A 3 -7.17 17.59 14.34
C SER A 3 -5.78 17.04 14.61
N PHE A 4 -5.48 15.86 14.08
CA PHE A 4 -4.10 15.46 13.91
C PHE A 4 -3.59 16.27 12.72
N GLU A 5 -2.94 17.41 13.00
CA GLU A 5 -2.15 18.09 11.97
C GLU A 5 -0.92 17.24 11.69
N LEU A 6 -1.06 16.37 10.68
CA LEU A 6 0.05 15.63 10.11
C LEU A 6 0.74 16.56 9.13
N GLU A 7 1.75 17.26 9.63
CA GLU A 7 2.65 18.04 8.78
C GLU A 7 3.65 17.10 8.10
N PHE A 8 3.77 17.27 6.79
CA PHE A 8 4.73 16.57 5.94
C PHE A 8 5.58 17.61 5.22
N GLU A 9 6.89 17.47 5.28
CA GLU A 9 7.83 18.40 4.66
C GLU A 9 8.87 17.64 3.83
N GLY A 10 9.43 18.31 2.82
CA GLY A 10 10.53 17.78 2.01
C GLY A 10 10.12 17.41 0.58
N THR A 11 10.97 16.60 -0.06
CA THR A 11 10.74 16.07 -1.42
C THR A 11 9.60 15.05 -1.43
N PRO A 12 9.01 14.71 -2.60
CA PRO A 12 7.98 13.68 -2.71
C PRO A 12 8.37 12.34 -2.06
N GLU A 13 9.63 11.92 -2.19
CA GLU A 13 10.17 10.69 -1.60
C GLU A 13 10.19 10.78 -0.07
N GLN A 14 10.62 11.92 0.47
CA GLN A 14 10.65 12.17 1.92
C GLN A 14 9.24 12.21 2.50
N VAL A 15 8.29 12.80 1.78
CA VAL A 15 6.87 12.81 2.18
C VAL A 15 6.29 11.39 2.13
N ALA A 16 6.59 10.61 1.09
CA ALA A 16 6.13 9.22 0.98
C ALA A 16 6.66 8.34 2.13
N GLU A 17 7.96 8.46 2.46
CA GLU A 17 8.56 7.76 3.59
C GLU A 17 7.88 8.16 4.91
N GLN A 18 7.61 9.45 5.10
CA GLN A 18 6.93 9.94 6.31
C GLN A 18 5.51 9.39 6.43
N ILE A 19 4.73 9.38 5.35
CA ILE A 19 3.38 8.80 5.34
C ILE A 19 3.44 7.32 5.71
N PHE A 20 4.39 6.58 5.12
CA PHE A 20 4.57 5.17 5.42
C PHE A 20 4.90 4.93 6.89
N ARG A 21 5.91 5.62 7.43
CA ARG A 21 6.38 5.43 8.81
C ARG A 21 5.40 5.95 9.86
N LYS A 22 4.76 7.10 9.63
CA LYS A 22 3.89 7.77 10.61
C LYS A 22 2.47 7.21 10.62
N ILE A 23 1.98 6.66 9.50
CA ILE A 23 0.58 6.26 9.34
C ILE A 23 0.45 4.79 8.94
N ILE A 24 0.97 4.41 7.77
CA ILE A 24 0.64 3.12 7.15
C ILE A 24 1.19 1.96 7.99
N ALA A 25 2.49 1.98 8.31
CA ALA A 25 3.13 0.88 9.04
C ALA A 25 2.58 0.70 10.48
N PRO A 26 2.36 1.76 11.28
CA PRO A 26 1.73 1.62 12.59
C PRO A 26 0.31 1.06 12.54
N VAL A 27 -0.54 1.58 11.64
CA VAL A 27 -1.94 1.11 11.53
C VAL A 27 -1.98 -0.34 11.06
N HIS A 28 -1.22 -0.68 10.02
CA HIS A 28 -1.12 -2.07 9.56
C HIS A 28 -0.60 -2.99 10.66
N GLY A 29 0.45 -2.59 11.39
CA GLY A 29 1.05 -3.37 12.47
C GLY A 29 0.10 -3.60 13.65
N GLU A 30 -0.76 -2.65 13.98
CA GLU A 30 -1.80 -2.85 15.01
C GLU A 30 -2.92 -3.77 14.51
N LEU A 31 -3.33 -3.64 13.25
CA LEU A 31 -4.34 -4.50 12.65
C LEU A 31 -3.84 -5.95 12.55
N SER A 32 -2.58 -6.17 12.15
CA SER A 32 -2.03 -7.51 11.91
C SER A 32 -1.92 -8.35 13.18
N LYS A 33 -1.80 -7.72 14.35
CA LYS A 33 -1.74 -8.41 15.66
C LYS A 33 -3.04 -9.13 16.01
N ASN A 34 -4.19 -8.55 15.63
CA ASN A 34 -5.50 -9.00 16.11
C ASN A 34 -6.41 -9.50 14.98
N HIS A 35 -6.22 -9.02 13.74
CA HIS A 35 -7.11 -9.25 12.61
C HIS A 35 -6.33 -9.26 11.28
N SER A 36 -5.67 -10.37 10.95
CA SER A 36 -4.84 -10.52 9.73
C SER A 36 -5.58 -10.13 8.45
N ILE A 37 -6.83 -10.59 8.27
CA ILE A 37 -7.65 -10.27 7.10
C ILE A 37 -7.91 -8.76 6.97
N ILE A 38 -8.12 -8.07 8.10
CA ILE A 38 -8.36 -6.61 8.08
C ILE A 38 -7.07 -5.86 7.73
N ALA A 39 -5.92 -6.35 8.20
CA ALA A 39 -4.62 -5.78 7.84
C ALA A 39 -4.34 -5.91 6.32
N GLU A 40 -4.64 -7.07 5.73
CA GLU A 40 -4.54 -7.29 4.28
C GLU A 40 -5.48 -6.38 3.48
N GLN A 41 -6.73 -6.24 3.92
CA GLN A 41 -7.70 -5.33 3.30
C GLN A 41 -7.23 -3.87 3.40
N PHE A 42 -6.65 -3.47 4.53
CA PHE A 42 -6.06 -2.15 4.69
C PHE A 42 -4.90 -1.92 3.71
N ALA A 43 -3.97 -2.87 3.60
CA ALA A 43 -2.85 -2.79 2.67
C ALA A 43 -3.34 -2.67 1.21
N LEU A 44 -4.31 -3.49 0.80
CA LEU A 44 -4.92 -3.43 -0.52
C LEU A 44 -5.58 -2.07 -0.80
N CYS A 45 -6.30 -1.51 0.19
CA CYS A 45 -6.95 -0.21 0.07
C CYS A 45 -5.95 0.93 -0.16
N ILE A 46 -4.85 0.96 0.60
CA ILE A 46 -3.79 1.97 0.44
C ILE A 46 -3.16 1.89 -0.95
N CYS A 47 -2.77 0.69 -1.40
CA CYS A 47 -2.17 0.49 -2.72
C CYS A 47 -3.13 0.85 -3.85
N GLY A 48 -4.39 0.41 -3.77
CA GLY A 48 -5.42 0.72 -4.74
C GLY A 48 -5.68 2.21 -4.88
N ASN A 49 -5.74 2.94 -3.77
CA ASN A 49 -5.90 4.40 -3.77
C ASN A 49 -4.71 5.10 -4.41
N ALA A 50 -3.47 4.71 -4.07
CA ALA A 50 -2.27 5.29 -4.67
C ALA A 50 -2.25 5.15 -6.20
N ILE A 51 -2.57 3.95 -6.70
CA ILE A 51 -2.66 3.69 -8.15
C ILE A 51 -3.82 4.48 -8.77
N GLY A 52 -5.00 4.48 -8.15
CA GLY A 52 -6.16 5.21 -8.65
C GLY A 52 -5.90 6.72 -8.79
N CYS A 53 -5.24 7.33 -7.80
CA CYS A 53 -4.81 8.72 -7.85
C CYS A 53 -3.81 8.97 -8.99
N PHE A 54 -2.80 8.09 -9.13
CA PHE A 54 -1.83 8.19 -10.23
C PHE A 54 -2.51 8.10 -11.60
N LEU A 55 -3.33 7.08 -11.83
CA LEU A 55 -3.99 6.87 -13.13
C LEU A 55 -4.98 8.00 -13.48
N SER A 56 -5.64 8.58 -12.47
CA SER A 56 -6.51 9.75 -12.66
C SER A 56 -5.74 10.97 -13.18
N SER A 57 -4.45 11.09 -12.85
CA SER A 57 -3.58 12.16 -13.37
C SER A 57 -3.12 11.93 -14.82
N CYS A 58 -3.16 10.68 -15.30
CA CYS A 58 -2.67 10.28 -16.62
C CYS A 58 -3.64 10.58 -17.79
N LYS A 59 -4.81 11.17 -17.54
CA LYS A 59 -5.84 11.52 -18.55
C LYS A 59 -6.25 10.34 -19.45
N LEU A 60 -6.23 9.11 -18.92
CA LEU A 60 -6.69 7.93 -19.64
C LEU A 60 -8.22 7.87 -19.72
N PRO A 61 -8.80 7.25 -20.76
CA PRO A 61 -10.24 6.98 -20.82
C PRO A 61 -10.69 6.15 -19.60
N PRO A 62 -11.90 6.38 -19.03
CA PRO A 62 -12.33 5.74 -17.79
C PRO A 62 -12.22 4.21 -17.77
N LYS A 63 -12.57 3.57 -18.89
CA LYS A 63 -12.45 2.11 -19.03
C LYS A 63 -11.00 1.63 -18.98
N ALA A 64 -10.10 2.31 -19.70
CA ALA A 64 -8.68 1.98 -19.69
C ALA A 64 -8.04 2.19 -18.30
N THR A 65 -8.46 3.24 -17.58
CA THR A 65 -8.07 3.48 -16.19
C THR A 65 -8.50 2.33 -15.27
N ALA A 66 -9.75 1.88 -15.38
CA ALA A 66 -10.27 0.78 -14.57
C ALA A 66 -9.57 -0.55 -14.89
N ASP A 67 -9.38 -0.87 -16.17
CA ASP A 67 -8.71 -2.10 -16.61
C ASP A 67 -7.25 -2.13 -16.12
N LEU A 68 -6.54 -1.00 -16.21
CA LEU A 68 -5.16 -0.88 -15.75
C LEU A 68 -5.04 -0.94 -14.22
N LEU A 69 -5.97 -0.32 -13.48
CA LEU A 69 -6.04 -0.41 -12.02
C LEU A 69 -6.21 -1.87 -11.56
N ILE A 70 -7.18 -2.57 -12.13
CA ILE A 70 -7.46 -3.99 -11.79
C ILE A 70 -6.23 -4.84 -12.08
N ARG A 71 -5.59 -4.64 -13.24
CA ARG A 71 -4.37 -5.36 -13.60
C ARG A 71 -3.25 -5.13 -12.59
N MET A 72 -2.97 -3.88 -12.22
CA MET A 72 -1.90 -3.55 -11.28
C MET A 72 -2.19 -4.12 -9.88
N ILE A 73 -3.45 -4.10 -9.42
CA ILE A 73 -3.85 -4.73 -8.16
C ILE A 73 -3.61 -6.24 -8.19
N ASN A 74 -3.99 -6.92 -9.28
CA ASN A 74 -3.77 -8.36 -9.41
C ASN A 74 -2.29 -8.71 -9.47
N GLU A 75 -1.47 -7.94 -10.20
CA GLU A 75 -0.02 -8.13 -10.25
C GLU A 75 0.63 -7.93 -8.87
N MET A 76 0.18 -6.95 -8.09
CA MET A 76 0.65 -6.76 -6.70
C MET A 76 0.21 -7.90 -5.78
N ALA A 77 -1.05 -8.34 -5.85
CA ALA A 77 -1.56 -9.44 -5.02
C ALA A 77 -0.77 -10.75 -5.30
N ASN A 78 -0.55 -11.07 -6.57
CA ASN A 78 0.24 -12.24 -6.97
C ASN A 78 1.74 -12.08 -6.64
N GLY A 79 2.26 -10.85 -6.68
CA GLY A 79 3.62 -10.53 -6.22
C GLY A 79 3.78 -10.69 -4.71
N ILE A 80 2.76 -10.35 -3.93
CA ILE A 80 2.72 -10.55 -2.46
C ILE A 80 2.80 -12.04 -2.14
N GLU A 81 2.05 -12.90 -2.84
CA GLU A 81 2.15 -14.37 -2.73
C GLU A 81 3.58 -14.87 -3.05
N SER A 82 4.23 -14.27 -4.05
CA SER A 82 5.63 -14.58 -4.39
C SER A 82 6.64 -14.07 -3.35
N THR A 83 6.37 -12.98 -2.63
CA THR A 83 7.26 -12.48 -1.57
C THR A 83 7.08 -13.19 -0.23
N ALA A 84 5.89 -13.76 0.06
CA ALA A 84 5.69 -14.66 1.19
C ALA A 84 6.58 -15.92 1.07
N ALA A 85 6.84 -16.38 -0.16
CA ALA A 85 7.81 -17.44 -0.45
C ALA A 85 9.29 -17.01 -0.25
N PHE A 86 9.59 -15.70 -0.23
CA PHE A 86 10.94 -15.18 0.05
C PHE A 86 11.24 -15.11 1.56
N GLN A 87 10.23 -14.91 2.41
CA GLN A 87 10.40 -14.94 3.87
C GLN A 87 10.72 -16.36 4.38
N THR A 88 10.15 -17.40 3.78
CA THR A 88 10.52 -18.80 4.10
C THR A 88 11.95 -19.16 3.68
N ALA A 89 12.55 -18.44 2.72
CA ALA A 89 13.92 -18.67 2.28
C ALA A 89 14.98 -17.96 3.14
N THR A 90 14.59 -16.97 3.95
CA THR A 90 15.51 -16.18 4.79
C THR A 90 15.58 -16.67 6.23
N GLU A 91 14.57 -17.37 6.74
CA GLU A 91 14.62 -18.04 8.05
C GLU A 91 15.43 -19.36 8.04
N VAL A 92 15.75 -19.91 6.88
CA VAL A 92 16.57 -21.14 6.77
C VAL A 92 18.08 -20.83 6.79
N ILE A 93 18.48 -19.55 6.82
CA ILE A 93 19.89 -19.11 6.81
C ILE A 93 20.22 -18.25 8.05
N SER A 94 19.45 -18.36 9.14
CA SER A 94 19.75 -17.72 10.42
C SER A 94 19.88 -18.73 11.55
#